data_AF-A0A830BSH2-F1
#
_entry.id   AF-A0A830BSH2-F1
#
_cell.length_a   1.000
_cell.length_b   1.000
_cell.length_c   1.000
_cell.angle_alpha   90.00
_cell.angle_beta   90.00
_cell.angle_gamma   90.00
#
_symmetry.space_group_name_H-M   'P 1'
#
loop_
_entity.id
_entity.type
_entity.pdbx_description
1 polymer ?
#
loop_
_entity_poly.entity_id
_entity_poly.type
_entity_poly.pdbx_seq_one_letter_code
_entity_poly.pdbx_strand_id
1 'polypeptide(L)'
;MVESVTGLMCPTRPIAIPNNDHATNEGDDEGSAEFRECLRVLVDKVGVLSRQRAELLERHSKAEAANEQLNKELGEKKELVNTLYMKHQLEKQANKEKISFGRLEVHEIAAFILNSAGYYEALNRSCSYYYLSTESVALFTDHLPSRPSYIVGQVVHIERRTTSGEDRVDFLGTNQLTLNSGSASNPYGLPVGCEYFVVTIAMLPDTTIHLPPS
;
A
#
# COMPACT_ATOMS: atom_id res chain seq x y z
N MET A 1 -18.35 -33.82 -13.42
CA MET A 1 -19.01 -34.50 -14.56
C MET A 1 -18.48 -33.86 -15.82
N VAL A 2 -17.48 -34.47 -16.44
CA VAL A 2 -17.02 -34.12 -17.79
C VAL A 2 -16.99 -35.42 -18.57
N GLU A 3 -17.84 -35.49 -19.59
CA GLU A 3 -18.04 -36.68 -20.41
C GLU A 3 -16.80 -36.96 -21.26
N SER A 4 -16.40 -38.23 -21.26
CA SER A 4 -15.36 -38.78 -22.12
C SER A 4 -15.94 -39.02 -23.51
N VAL A 5 -15.50 -38.28 -24.52
CA VAL A 5 -15.88 -38.52 -25.91
C VAL A 5 -14.82 -39.44 -26.55
N THR A 6 -15.04 -40.74 -26.41
CA THR A 6 -14.33 -41.78 -27.16
C THR A 6 -14.80 -41.77 -28.62
N GLY A 7 -13.95 -41.26 -29.51
CA GLY A 7 -14.17 -41.31 -30.96
C GLY A 7 -14.05 -42.75 -31.48
N LEU A 8 -15.15 -43.28 -32.01
CA LEU A 8 -15.22 -44.56 -32.72
C LEU A 8 -14.32 -44.54 -33.97
N MET A 9 -13.35 -45.46 -34.00
CA MET A 9 -12.57 -45.77 -35.18
C MET A 9 -13.34 -46.81 -36.02
N CYS A 10 -13.98 -46.39 -37.10
CA CYS A 10 -14.60 -47.30 -38.06
C CYS A 10 -13.53 -47.89 -39.00
N PRO A 11 -13.45 -49.22 -39.18
CA PRO A 11 -12.54 -49.82 -40.15
C PRO A 11 -13.09 -49.68 -41.58
N THR A 12 -12.28 -49.14 -42.48
CA THR A 12 -12.59 -48.98 -43.91
C THR A 12 -12.66 -50.36 -44.57
N ARG A 13 -13.81 -50.73 -45.15
CA ARG A 13 -13.96 -51.96 -45.96
C ARG A 13 -13.27 -51.77 -47.32
N PRO A 14 -12.61 -52.80 -47.89
CA PRO A 14 -12.06 -52.73 -49.23
C PRO A 14 -13.18 -52.84 -50.27
N ILE A 15 -13.12 -51.99 -51.30
CA ILE A 15 -14.04 -52.01 -52.44
C ILE A 15 -13.57 -53.08 -53.42
N ALA A 16 -14.41 -54.08 -53.69
CA ALA A 16 -14.20 -55.06 -54.75
C ALA A 16 -14.66 -54.48 -56.10
N ILE A 17 -13.80 -54.56 -57.12
CA ILE A 17 -14.10 -54.13 -58.50
C ILE A 17 -14.62 -55.35 -59.27
N PRO A 18 -15.80 -55.28 -59.92
CA PRO A 18 -16.21 -56.32 -60.86
C PRO A 18 -15.63 -56.03 -62.25
N ASN A 19 -15.01 -57.06 -62.85
CA ASN A 19 -14.58 -57.05 -64.25
C ASN A 19 -15.82 -57.07 -65.16
N ASN A 20 -15.88 -56.16 -66.14
CA ASN A 20 -16.81 -56.28 -67.26
C ASN A 20 -16.10 -55.83 -68.54
N ASP A 21 -15.84 -56.79 -69.43
CA ASP A 21 -15.31 -56.56 -70.77
C ASP A 21 -16.47 -56.18 -71.71
N HIS A 22 -16.46 -54.94 -72.24
CA HIS A 22 -17.00 -54.66 -73.57
C HIS A 22 -16.33 -53.42 -74.19
N ALA A 23 -15.96 -53.55 -75.46
CA ALA A 23 -15.15 -52.60 -76.20
C ALA A 23 -15.90 -51.35 -76.68
N THR A 24 -15.07 -50.32 -76.93
CA THR A 24 -15.20 -49.15 -77.84
C THR A 24 -16.18 -48.03 -77.47
N ASN A 25 -15.64 -46.96 -76.87
CA ASN A 25 -15.84 -45.59 -77.34
C ASN A 25 -14.62 -44.73 -76.97
N GLU A 26 -13.87 -44.25 -77.97
CA GLU A 26 -12.74 -43.33 -77.78
C GLU A 26 -13.28 -41.95 -77.40
N GLY A 27 -13.52 -41.76 -76.10
CA GLY A 27 -13.97 -40.50 -75.50
C GLY A 27 -13.91 -40.47 -73.96
N ASP A 28 -13.57 -41.59 -73.31
CA ASP A 28 -13.62 -41.75 -71.85
C ASP A 28 -12.30 -41.45 -71.11
N ASP A 29 -11.21 -41.14 -71.83
CA ASP A 29 -9.91 -40.87 -71.19
C ASP A 29 -9.86 -39.48 -70.53
N GLU A 30 -10.45 -38.46 -71.16
CA GLU A 30 -10.48 -37.06 -70.70
C GLU A 30 -11.26 -36.92 -69.37
N GLY A 31 -12.48 -37.47 -69.28
CA GLY A 31 -13.29 -37.42 -68.06
C GLY A 31 -12.67 -38.21 -66.90
N SER A 32 -11.94 -39.30 -67.20
CA SER A 32 -11.18 -40.04 -66.19
C SER A 32 -9.94 -39.26 -65.71
N ALA A 33 -9.32 -38.46 -66.58
CA ALA A 33 -8.19 -37.59 -66.25
C ALA A 33 -8.62 -36.40 -65.37
N GLU A 34 -9.73 -35.76 -65.70
CA GLU A 34 -10.34 -34.69 -64.88
C GLU A 34 -10.72 -35.20 -63.49
N PHE A 35 -11.29 -36.41 -63.39
CA PHE A 35 -11.60 -37.02 -62.10
C PHE A 35 -10.35 -37.31 -61.27
N ARG A 36 -9.27 -37.82 -61.89
CA ARG A 36 -7.98 -38.03 -61.22
C ARG A 36 -7.36 -36.72 -60.74
N GLU A 37 -7.51 -35.65 -61.52
CA GLU A 37 -7.04 -34.32 -61.13
C GLU A 37 -7.85 -33.77 -59.95
N CYS A 38 -9.18 -33.90 -59.99
CA CYS A 38 -10.05 -33.53 -58.89
C CYS A 38 -9.69 -34.29 -57.59
N LEU A 39 -9.44 -35.60 -57.69
CA LEU A 39 -9.00 -36.42 -56.57
C LEU A 39 -7.64 -35.95 -56.03
N ARG A 40 -6.69 -35.60 -56.90
CA ARG A 40 -5.38 -35.06 -56.49
C ARG A 40 -5.54 -33.75 -55.72
N VAL A 41 -6.31 -32.80 -56.26
CA VAL A 41 -6.61 -31.52 -55.60
C VAL A 41 -7.29 -31.75 -54.25
N LEU A 42 -8.21 -32.72 -54.16
CA LEU A 42 -8.86 -33.08 -52.91
C LEU A 42 -7.86 -33.61 -51.87
N VAL A 43 -6.98 -34.54 -52.27
CA VAL A 43 -5.92 -35.09 -51.40
C VAL A 43 -5.00 -33.99 -50.90
N ASP A 44 -4.59 -33.07 -51.77
CA ASP A 44 -3.73 -31.94 -51.40
C ASP A 44 -4.41 -31.01 -50.38
N LYS A 45 -5.69 -30.65 -50.64
CA LYS A 45 -6.47 -29.82 -49.72
C LYS A 45 -6.69 -30.49 -48.37
N VAL A 46 -7.01 -31.79 -48.36
CA VAL A 46 -7.15 -32.57 -47.11
C VAL A 46 -5.82 -32.64 -46.37
N GLY A 47 -4.69 -32.79 -47.07
CA GLY A 47 -3.36 -32.76 -46.48
C GLY A 47 -3.02 -31.42 -45.81
N VAL A 48 -3.36 -30.30 -46.47
CA VAL A 48 -3.21 -28.96 -45.89
C VAL A 48 -4.09 -28.78 -44.66
N LEU A 49 -5.38 -29.14 -44.74
CA LEU A 49 -6.32 -29.02 -43.62
C LEU A 49 -5.90 -29.87 -42.41
N SER A 50 -5.40 -31.08 -42.65
CA SER A 50 -4.86 -31.95 -41.59
C SER A 50 -3.68 -31.32 -40.87
N ARG A 51 -2.74 -30.70 -41.61
CA ARG A 51 -1.61 -29.97 -41.00
C ARG A 51 -2.07 -28.74 -40.22
N GLN A 52 -2.99 -27.96 -40.77
CA GLN A 52 -3.55 -26.79 -40.10
C GLN A 52 -4.28 -27.16 -38.81
N ARG A 53 -5.02 -28.27 -38.80
CA ARG A 53 -5.67 -28.79 -37.60
C ARG A 53 -4.65 -29.17 -36.52
N ALA A 54 -3.57 -29.85 -36.89
CA ALA A 54 -2.51 -30.22 -35.95
C ALA A 54 -1.84 -28.97 -35.34
N GLU A 55 -1.51 -27.98 -36.16
CA GLU A 55 -0.90 -26.73 -35.70
C GLU A 55 -1.85 -25.91 -34.80
N LEU A 56 -3.16 -25.89 -35.11
CA LEU A 56 -4.17 -25.24 -34.26
C LEU A 56 -4.29 -25.91 -32.91
N LEU A 57 -4.26 -27.25 -32.85
CA LEU A 57 -4.32 -28.00 -31.60
C LEU A 57 -3.07 -27.75 -30.73
N GLU A 58 -1.89 -27.70 -31.34
CA GLU A 58 -0.65 -27.36 -30.63
C GLU A 58 -0.70 -25.92 -30.08
N ARG A 59 -1.12 -24.95 -30.90
CA ARG A 59 -1.28 -23.56 -30.46
C ARG A 59 -2.31 -23.42 -29.33
N HIS A 60 -3.42 -24.17 -29.40
CA HIS A 60 -4.42 -24.19 -28.34
C HIS A 60 -3.83 -24.72 -27.03
N SER A 61 -3.15 -25.87 -27.07
CA SER A 61 -2.52 -26.46 -25.87
C SER A 61 -1.49 -25.52 -25.24
N LYS A 62 -0.66 -24.85 -26.05
CA LYS A 62 0.30 -23.87 -25.55
C LYS A 62 -0.37 -22.65 -24.91
N ALA A 63 -1.46 -22.15 -25.51
CA ALA A 63 -2.22 -21.03 -24.98
C ALA A 63 -2.92 -21.39 -23.66
N GLU A 64 -3.45 -22.61 -23.55
CA GLU A 64 -4.06 -23.15 -22.33
C GLU A 64 -3.06 -23.19 -21.17
N ALA A 65 -1.87 -23.78 -21.39
CA ALA A 65 -0.81 -23.82 -20.38
C ALA A 65 -0.34 -22.42 -19.94
N ALA A 66 -0.22 -21.47 -20.89
CA ALA A 66 0.13 -20.09 -20.56
C ALA A 66 -0.97 -19.40 -19.72
N ASN A 67 -2.23 -19.68 -20.00
CA ASN A 67 -3.36 -19.13 -19.27
C ASN A 67 -3.46 -19.70 -17.85
N GLU A 68 -3.19 -21.00 -17.67
CA GLU A 68 -3.07 -21.62 -16.34
C GLU A 68 -1.97 -20.96 -15.50
N GLN A 69 -0.80 -20.71 -16.11
CA GLN A 69 0.31 -20.03 -15.45
C GLN A 69 -0.07 -18.59 -15.04
N LEU A 70 -0.69 -17.82 -15.93
CA LEU A 70 -1.14 -16.46 -15.62
C LEU A 70 -2.20 -16.44 -14.50
N ASN A 71 -3.12 -17.40 -14.48
CA ASN A 71 -4.12 -17.51 -13.41
C ASN A 71 -3.45 -17.80 -12.05
N LYS A 72 -2.40 -18.62 -12.02
CA LYS A 72 -1.62 -18.87 -10.82
C LYS A 72 -0.93 -17.59 -10.31
N GLU A 73 -0.23 -16.87 -11.19
CA GLU A 73 0.44 -15.61 -10.85
C GLU A 73 -0.55 -14.54 -10.37
N LEU A 74 -1.74 -14.48 -10.98
CA LEU A 74 -2.81 -13.59 -10.55
C LEU A 74 -3.29 -13.91 -9.13
N GLY A 75 -3.42 -15.20 -8.81
CA GLY A 75 -3.75 -15.68 -7.47
C GLY A 75 -2.70 -15.27 -6.43
N GLU A 76 -1.42 -15.54 -6.71
CA GLU A 76 -0.29 -15.17 -5.85
C GLU A 76 -0.22 -13.65 -5.64
N LYS A 77 -0.42 -12.86 -6.71
CA LYS A 77 -0.41 -11.39 -6.62
C LYS A 77 -1.58 -10.87 -5.78
N LYS A 78 -2.77 -11.44 -5.93
CA LYS A 78 -3.96 -11.10 -5.13
C LYS A 78 -3.71 -11.39 -3.64
N GLU A 79 -3.11 -12.53 -3.31
CA GLU A 79 -2.76 -12.87 -1.95
C GLU A 79 -1.73 -11.90 -1.35
N LEU A 80 -0.68 -11.57 -2.11
CA LEU A 80 0.34 -10.60 -1.69
C LEU A 80 -0.29 -9.24 -1.37
N VAL A 81 -1.18 -8.74 -2.25
CA VAL A 81 -1.89 -7.47 -2.02
C VAL A 81 -2.74 -7.53 -0.75
N ASN A 82 -3.45 -8.63 -0.52
CA ASN A 82 -4.24 -8.81 0.69
C ASN A 82 -3.38 -8.80 1.95
N THR A 83 -2.26 -9.54 1.97
CA THR A 83 -1.32 -9.55 3.09
C THR A 83 -0.73 -8.16 3.36
N LEU A 84 -0.32 -7.44 2.31
CA LEU A 84 0.19 -6.07 2.46
C LEU A 84 -0.88 -5.11 2.99
N TYR A 85 -2.12 -5.22 2.51
CA TYR A 85 -3.24 -4.43 3.00
C TYR A 85 -3.50 -4.70 4.49
N MET A 86 -3.59 -5.97 4.90
CA MET A 86 -3.79 -6.34 6.31
C MET A 86 -2.65 -5.84 7.19
N LYS A 87 -1.40 -5.99 6.77
CA LYS A 87 -0.24 -5.44 7.48
C LYS A 87 -0.35 -3.93 7.65
N HIS A 88 -0.72 -3.20 6.59
CA HIS A 88 -0.88 -1.75 6.64
C HIS A 88 -1.99 -1.32 7.63
N GLN A 89 -3.10 -2.05 7.68
CA GLN A 89 -4.18 -1.76 8.63
C GLN A 89 -3.75 -2.02 10.08
N LEU A 90 -2.99 -3.09 10.33
CA LEU A 90 -2.42 -3.35 11.66
C LEU A 90 -1.40 -2.26 12.07
N GLU A 91 -0.58 -1.78 11.14
CA GLU A 91 0.38 -0.71 11.39
C GLU A 91 -0.31 0.62 11.74
N LYS A 92 -1.42 0.96 11.07
CA LYS A 92 -2.24 2.12 11.43
C LYS A 92 -2.79 2.04 12.86
N GLN A 93 -3.15 0.85 13.32
CA GLN A 93 -3.63 0.68 14.69
C GLN A 93 -2.47 0.73 15.70
N ALA A 94 -1.32 0.14 15.38
CA ALA A 94 -0.15 0.12 16.26
C ALA A 94 0.59 1.46 16.37
N ASN A 95 0.39 2.40 15.44
CA ASN A 95 1.00 3.74 15.53
C ASN A 95 0.28 4.68 16.52
N LYS A 96 -0.90 4.30 17.03
CA LYS A 96 -1.65 5.14 17.98
C LYS A 96 -1.04 5.22 19.38
N GLU A 97 -0.11 4.31 19.72
CA GLU A 97 0.47 4.18 21.06
C GLU A 97 2.00 4.39 21.10
N LYS A 98 2.57 5.01 20.05
CA LYS A 98 4.02 5.27 19.98
C LYS A 98 4.34 6.68 20.46
N ILE A 99 5.34 6.78 21.34
CA ILE A 99 5.92 8.06 21.74
C ILE A 99 6.77 8.59 20.58
N SER A 100 6.49 9.81 20.14
CA SER A 100 7.26 10.53 19.13
C SER A 100 8.56 11.09 19.70
N PHE A 101 9.67 10.73 19.07
CA PHE A 101 11.02 11.22 19.39
C PHE A 101 11.58 12.17 18.32
N GLY A 102 10.83 12.41 17.24
CA GLY A 102 11.20 13.30 16.15
C GLY A 102 10.58 14.69 16.32
N ARG A 103 10.29 15.35 15.20
CA ARG A 103 9.48 16.57 15.20
C ARG A 103 8.08 16.19 15.69
N LEU A 104 7.64 16.81 16.79
CA LEU A 104 6.31 16.55 17.34
C LEU A 104 5.24 17.07 16.40
N GLU A 105 4.22 16.25 16.16
CA GLU A 105 3.00 16.63 15.45
C GLU A 105 1.76 16.51 16.34
N VAL A 106 0.67 17.19 15.95
CA VAL A 106 -0.60 17.10 16.66
C VAL A 106 -1.16 15.68 16.54
N HIS A 107 -1.76 15.18 17.62
CA HIS A 107 -2.28 13.82 17.82
C HIS A 107 -1.25 12.73 18.09
N GLU A 108 0.04 13.04 18.10
CA GLU A 108 1.08 12.10 18.51
C GLU A 108 1.19 12.00 20.03
N ILE A 109 1.70 10.88 20.54
CA ILE A 109 2.04 10.75 21.96
C ILE A 109 3.42 11.37 22.18
N ALA A 110 3.54 12.26 23.15
CA ALA A 110 4.82 12.86 23.54
C ALA A 110 5.08 12.61 25.02
N ALA A 111 6.36 12.43 25.35
CA ALA A 111 6.83 12.28 26.72
C ALA A 111 7.72 13.46 27.08
N PHE A 112 7.50 14.01 28.27
CA PHE A 112 8.23 15.15 28.80
C PHE A 112 8.86 14.79 30.13
N ILE A 113 10.11 15.19 30.33
CA ILE A 113 10.88 14.94 31.56
C ILE A 113 11.08 16.26 32.29
N LEU A 114 10.93 16.23 33.61
CA LEU A 114 11.25 17.36 34.47
C LEU A 114 12.77 17.61 34.48
N ASN A 115 13.19 18.76 33.98
CA ASN A 115 14.58 19.17 33.98
C ASN A 115 15.00 19.81 35.33
N SER A 116 16.30 20.02 35.51
CA SER A 116 16.86 20.65 36.72
C SER A 116 16.42 22.10 36.91
N ALA A 117 15.98 22.77 35.84
CA ALA A 117 15.41 24.12 35.89
C ALA A 117 13.92 24.13 36.30
N GLY A 118 13.30 22.97 36.51
CA GLY A 118 11.91 22.85 36.95
C GLY A 118 10.87 22.94 35.81
N TYR A 119 11.29 22.82 34.55
CA TYR A 119 10.42 22.77 33.38
C TYR A 119 10.37 21.36 32.81
N TYR A 120 9.24 21.00 32.19
CA TYR A 120 9.13 19.74 31.48
C TYR A 120 9.58 19.93 30.03
N GLU A 121 10.59 19.17 29.61
CA GLU A 121 11.15 19.21 28.26
C GLU A 121 10.84 17.88 27.54
N ALA A 122 10.44 17.96 26.27
CA ALA A 122 10.09 16.79 25.50
C ALA A 122 11.32 15.91 25.21
N LEU A 123 11.12 14.59 25.23
CA LEU A 123 12.08 13.61 24.75
C LEU A 123 12.18 13.65 23.22
N ASN A 124 12.92 14.62 22.68
CA ASN A 124 13.12 14.80 21.24
C ASN A 124 14.59 14.63 20.84
N ARG A 125 14.85 13.85 19.78
CA ARG A 125 16.19 13.61 19.20
C ARG A 125 16.56 14.56 18.07
N SER A 126 15.58 15.23 17.47
CA SER A 126 15.71 15.98 16.21
C SER A 126 15.61 17.49 16.36
N CYS A 127 15.00 17.98 17.44
CA CYS A 127 14.96 19.39 17.80
C CYS A 127 14.88 19.55 19.32
N SER A 128 15.70 20.42 19.87
CA SER A 128 15.66 20.82 21.28
C SER A 128 14.61 21.91 21.49
N TYR A 129 14.31 22.25 22.76
CA TYR A 129 13.45 23.38 23.13
C TYR A 129 11.93 23.17 22.95
N TYR A 130 11.45 21.92 23.07
CA TYR A 130 10.03 21.64 23.24
C TYR A 130 9.69 21.58 24.73
N TYR A 131 8.96 22.58 25.22
CA TYR A 131 8.54 22.67 26.62
C TYR A 131 7.06 22.36 26.77
N LEU A 132 6.70 21.73 27.87
CA LEU A 132 5.29 21.51 28.20
C LEU A 132 4.65 22.80 28.69
N SER A 133 3.45 23.09 28.17
CA SER A 133 2.62 24.22 28.60
C SER A 133 2.25 24.11 30.07
N THR A 134 2.16 25.26 30.76
CA THR A 134 1.82 25.32 32.20
C THR A 134 0.41 24.80 32.48
N GLU A 135 -0.49 24.96 31.52
CA GLU A 135 -1.86 24.48 31.54
C GLU A 135 -1.88 22.95 31.59
N SER A 136 -1.10 22.29 30.73
CA SER A 136 -0.93 20.84 30.79
C SER A 136 -0.21 20.41 32.07
N VAL A 137 0.78 21.15 32.56
CA VAL A 137 1.42 20.78 33.83
C VAL A 137 0.40 20.75 34.97
N ALA A 138 -0.39 21.82 35.14
CA ALA A 138 -1.44 21.89 36.16
C ALA A 138 -2.42 20.71 36.03
N LEU A 139 -2.88 20.42 34.81
CA LEU A 139 -3.80 19.32 34.51
C LEU A 139 -3.28 17.96 35.04
N PHE A 140 -1.97 17.73 35.00
CA PHE A 140 -1.34 16.47 35.45
C PHE A 140 -0.79 16.52 36.88
N THR A 141 -0.66 17.70 37.51
CA THR A 141 -0.05 17.84 38.84
C THR A 141 -1.01 18.25 39.95
N ASP A 142 -2.15 18.90 39.64
CA ASP A 142 -3.03 19.52 40.64
C ASP A 142 -3.62 18.53 41.66
N HIS A 143 -3.64 17.25 41.32
CA HIS A 143 -4.19 16.17 42.15
C HIS A 143 -3.12 15.26 42.77
N LEU A 144 -1.83 15.52 42.52
CA LEU A 144 -0.72 14.69 43.01
C LEU A 144 0.01 15.34 44.20
N PRO A 145 0.42 14.56 45.22
CA PRO A 145 1.13 15.07 46.38
C PRO A 145 2.56 15.53 46.07
N SER A 146 3.13 15.06 44.95
CA SER A 146 4.44 15.46 44.46
C SER A 146 4.43 15.58 42.94
N ARG A 147 5.31 16.45 42.43
CA ARG A 147 5.43 16.71 41.00
C ARG A 147 6.10 15.51 40.31
N PRO A 148 5.48 14.89 39.29
CA PRO A 148 6.01 13.68 38.67
C PRO A 148 7.31 13.98 37.90
N SER A 149 8.23 13.03 37.84
CA SER A 149 9.49 13.20 37.11
C SER A 149 9.30 13.21 35.58
N TYR A 150 8.20 12.64 35.10
CA TYR A 150 7.83 12.63 33.68
C TYR A 150 6.32 12.75 33.50
N ILE A 151 5.90 13.26 32.35
CA ILE A 151 4.51 13.36 31.93
C ILE A 151 4.40 12.81 30.51
N VAL A 152 3.40 11.98 30.25
CA VAL A 152 3.10 11.45 28.91
C VAL A 152 1.67 11.82 28.54
N GLY A 153 1.48 12.29 27.32
CA GLY A 153 0.16 12.70 26.84
C GLY A 153 0.10 12.82 25.32
N GLN A 154 -1.12 12.95 24.80
CA GLN A 154 -1.35 13.19 23.39
C GLN A 154 -1.24 14.69 23.09
N VAL A 155 -0.41 15.06 22.12
CA VAL A 155 -0.23 16.45 21.70
C VAL A 155 -1.52 16.99 21.09
N VAL A 156 -2.02 18.10 21.63
CA VAL A 156 -3.23 18.79 21.12
C VAL A 156 -2.89 20.13 20.49
N HIS A 157 -1.82 20.78 20.94
CA HIS A 157 -1.39 22.06 20.41
C HIS A 157 0.14 22.20 20.48
N ILE A 158 0.72 22.82 19.46
CA ILE A 158 2.14 23.19 19.42
C ILE A 158 2.21 24.65 19.01
N GLU A 159 2.70 25.48 19.92
CA GLU A 159 2.92 26.90 19.69
C GLU A 159 4.40 27.15 19.45
N ARG A 160 4.76 27.73 18.30
CA ARG A 160 6.13 28.17 18.01
C ARG A 160 6.32 29.59 18.52
N ARG A 161 7.35 29.80 19.32
CA ARG A 161 7.75 31.12 19.83
C ARG A 161 9.22 31.38 19.51
N THR A 162 9.57 32.65 19.39
CA THR A 162 10.96 33.09 19.21
C THR A 162 11.27 34.06 20.33
N THR A 163 12.44 33.92 20.94
CA THR A 163 12.92 34.86 21.94
C THR A 163 13.19 36.21 21.27
N SER A 164 12.32 37.20 21.53
CA SER A 164 12.50 38.54 21.00
C SER A 164 13.72 39.19 21.64
N GLY A 165 14.64 39.68 20.81
CA GLY A 165 15.62 40.66 21.24
C GLY A 165 14.90 41.99 21.43
N GLU A 166 15.19 42.68 22.52
CA GLU A 166 14.80 44.08 22.63
C GLU A 166 15.53 44.89 21.55
N ASP A 167 14.84 45.23 20.47
CA ASP A 167 15.23 46.38 19.66
C ASP A 167 14.74 47.63 20.39
N ARG A 168 15.56 48.15 21.31
CA ARG A 168 15.45 49.55 21.74
C ARG A 168 15.91 50.43 20.59
N VAL A 169 15.00 50.72 19.67
CA VAL A 169 15.16 51.84 18.74
C VAL A 169 14.11 52.89 19.10
N ASP A 170 14.54 53.88 19.89
CA ASP A 170 13.82 55.13 20.10
C ASP A 170 13.63 55.84 18.75
N PHE A 171 12.41 55.90 18.19
CA PHE A 171 11.99 56.99 17.30
C PHE A 171 10.48 57.23 17.40
N LEU A 172 10.13 58.50 17.63
CA LEU A 172 8.80 59.06 17.85
C LEU A 172 7.74 58.65 16.80
N GLY A 173 6.49 58.45 17.23
CA GLY A 173 5.33 58.55 16.33
C GLY A 173 4.04 57.91 16.84
N THR A 174 3.18 58.74 17.42
CA THR A 174 1.76 58.58 17.75
C THR A 174 0.98 57.55 16.91
N ASN A 175 0.42 56.50 17.54
CA ASN A 175 -1.02 56.15 17.54
C ASN A 175 -1.26 54.73 18.09
N GLN A 176 -2.24 54.64 18.99
CA GLN A 176 -2.73 53.44 19.66
C GLN A 176 -3.13 52.32 18.67
N LEU A 177 -2.60 51.12 18.90
CA LEU A 177 -3.36 49.86 18.93
C LEU A 177 -2.60 48.92 19.87
N THR A 178 -3.06 48.83 21.12
CA THR A 178 -2.65 47.83 22.11
C THR A 178 -3.05 46.45 21.65
N LEU A 179 -2.16 45.78 20.91
CA LEU A 179 -2.05 44.33 20.96
C LEU A 179 -0.98 44.02 22.00
N ASN A 180 -1.37 43.33 23.07
CA ASN A 180 -0.48 42.78 24.09
C ASN A 180 0.57 41.86 23.44
N SER A 181 1.62 42.43 22.86
CA SER A 181 2.87 41.72 22.63
C SER A 181 3.63 41.81 23.94
N GLY A 182 3.29 40.89 24.85
CA GLY A 182 4.06 40.68 26.07
C GLY A 182 5.49 40.36 25.67
N SER A 183 6.36 41.36 25.74
CA SER A 183 7.82 41.18 25.72
C SER A 183 8.20 40.51 27.03
N ALA A 184 7.87 39.22 27.15
CA ALA A 184 8.29 38.38 28.24
C ALA A 184 9.70 37.92 27.90
N SER A 185 10.67 38.36 28.70
CA SER A 185 11.94 37.65 28.86
C SER A 185 11.64 36.14 28.86
N ASN A 186 12.30 35.38 28.00
CA ASN A 186 12.01 33.97 27.86
C ASN A 186 12.10 33.24 29.21
N PRO A 187 11.01 32.60 29.70
CA PRO A 187 11.01 31.91 30.98
C PRO A 187 11.98 30.72 31.03
N TYR A 188 12.44 30.23 29.87
CA TYR A 188 13.32 29.08 29.76
C TYR A 188 14.81 29.45 29.66
N GLY A 189 15.17 30.74 29.74
CA GLY A 189 16.57 31.19 29.74
C GLY A 189 17.34 30.97 28.44
N LEU A 190 16.65 30.81 27.30
CA LEU A 190 17.27 30.65 25.99
C LEU A 190 17.82 31.98 25.44
N PRO A 191 18.90 31.92 24.61
CA PRO A 191 19.46 33.10 23.97
C PRO A 191 18.45 33.83 23.10
N VAL A 192 18.64 35.14 22.94
CA VAL A 192 17.87 35.99 22.01
C VAL A 192 17.97 35.45 20.57
N GLY A 193 16.84 35.42 19.87
CA GLY A 193 16.72 34.87 18.52
C GLY A 193 16.54 33.35 18.44
N CYS A 194 16.59 32.63 19.56
CA CYS A 194 16.30 31.20 19.60
C CYS A 194 14.80 30.92 19.50
N GLU A 195 14.45 29.93 18.68
CA GLU A 195 13.10 29.41 18.58
C GLU A 195 12.87 28.29 19.59
N TYR A 196 11.68 28.28 20.19
CA TYR A 196 11.24 27.27 21.11
C TYR A 196 9.76 26.97 20.90
N PHE A 197 9.33 25.81 21.38
CA PHE A 197 7.98 25.33 21.19
C PHE A 197 7.33 25.09 22.54
N VAL A 198 6.12 25.61 22.71
CA VAL A 198 5.28 25.32 23.87
C VAL A 198 4.23 24.31 23.42
N VAL A 199 4.21 23.15 24.05
CA VAL A 199 3.35 22.03 23.68
C VAL A 199 2.25 21.86 24.72
N THR A 200 1.02 21.81 24.28
CA THR A 200 -0.12 21.41 25.12
C THR A 200 -0.45 19.96 24.79
N ILE A 201 -0.59 19.15 25.83
CA ILE A 201 -1.00 17.76 25.73
C ILE A 201 -2.28 17.51 26.53
N ALA A 202 -3.05 16.53 26.08
CA ALA A 202 -4.16 15.95 26.80
C ALA A 202 -3.75 14.62 27.45
N MET A 203 -4.48 14.22 28.50
CA MET A 203 -4.34 12.89 29.09
C MET A 203 -4.72 11.82 28.07
N LEU A 204 -3.97 10.73 28.05
CA LEU A 204 -4.32 9.57 27.24
C LEU A 204 -5.56 8.87 27.83
N PRO A 205 -6.52 8.45 27.01
CA PRO A 205 -7.64 7.63 27.49
C PRO A 205 -7.10 6.28 28.00
N ASP A 206 -7.44 5.95 29.25
CA ASP A 206 -7.12 4.71 29.97
C ASP A 206 -5.63 4.37 30.17
N THR A 207 -4.92 5.22 30.92
CA THR A 207 -3.79 4.78 31.75
C THR A 207 -4.24 4.54 33.19
N THR A 208 -5.23 3.68 33.40
CA THR A 208 -5.33 2.93 34.66
C THR A 208 -4.12 2.01 34.71
N ILE A 209 -3.00 2.54 35.17
CA ILE A 209 -1.90 1.71 35.64
C ILE A 209 -2.52 0.85 36.74
N HIS A 210 -2.80 -0.41 36.41
CA HIS A 210 -3.13 -1.44 37.38
C HIS A 210 -1.92 -1.58 38.30
N LEU A 211 -1.85 -0.72 39.31
CA LEU A 211 -1.00 -0.92 40.46
C LEU A 211 -1.43 -2.26 41.07
N PRO A 212 -0.53 -3.25 41.20
CA PRO A 212 -0.87 -4.46 41.93
C PRO A 212 -1.23 -4.07 43.37
N PRO A 213 -2.32 -4.62 43.93
CA PRO A 213 -2.64 -4.40 45.34
C PRO A 213 -1.50 -4.94 46.19
N SER A 214 -1.09 -4.12 47.17
CA SER A 214 -0.10 -4.46 48.20
C SER A 214 -0.62 -5.54 49.14
#